data_AF-A0A2K9F1Z6-F1
#
_entry.id   AF-A0A2K9F1Z6-F1
#
_cell.length_a   1.000
_cell.length_b   1.000
_cell.length_c   1.000
_cell.angle_alpha   90.00
_cell.angle_beta   90.00
_cell.angle_gamma   90.00
#
_symmetry.space_group_name_H-M   'P 1'
#
loop_
_entity.id
_entity.type
_entity.pdbx_description
1 polymer ?
#
loop_
_entity_poly.entity_id
_entity_poly.type
_entity_poly.pdbx_seq_one_letter_code
_entity_poly.pdbx_strand_id
1 'polypeptide(L)'
;MAALPAGSLLVPGGDTEMLGPAAMREMIGENPRINRTPDRLARFFDGLEMPESGPVSVSLWRPDAGVGAPAAFDGFGAVARKPSL
;
A
#
# COMPACT_ATOMS: atom_id res chain seq x y z
N MET A 1 16.99 3.97 -5.27
CA MET A 1 16.33 3.95 -6.60
C MET A 1 17.27 4.15 -7.79
N ALA A 2 18.60 4.11 -7.63
CA ALA A 2 19.54 4.36 -8.74
C ALA A 2 19.52 3.29 -9.84
N ALA A 3 19.14 2.04 -9.52
CA ALA A 3 19.16 0.91 -10.47
C ALA A 3 17.98 0.86 -11.46
N LEU A 4 16.94 1.68 -11.27
CA LEU A 4 15.76 1.70 -12.14
C LEU A 4 15.75 2.95 -13.03
N PRO A 5 15.25 2.91 -14.27
CA PRO A 5 15.07 4.10 -15.11
C PRO A 5 14.18 5.16 -14.47
N ALA A 6 14.37 6.43 -14.85
CA ALA A 6 13.43 7.50 -14.54
C ALA A 6 12.01 7.16 -15.03
N GLY A 7 10.99 7.54 -14.27
CA GLY A 7 9.59 7.25 -14.58
C GLY A 7 9.12 5.83 -14.25
N SER A 8 9.98 4.95 -13.75
CA SER A 8 9.54 3.64 -13.21
C SER A 8 8.51 3.81 -12.09
N LEU A 9 7.56 2.88 -12.01
CA LEU A 9 6.56 2.84 -10.95
C LEU A 9 6.99 1.88 -9.83
N LEU A 10 6.85 2.33 -8.59
CA LEU A 10 6.92 1.50 -7.39
C LEU A 10 5.49 1.25 -6.90
N VAL A 11 5.12 -0.03 -6.76
CA VAL A 11 3.77 -0.46 -6.31
C VAL A 11 3.89 -1.49 -5.18
N PRO A 12 4.27 -1.08 -3.96
CA PRO A 12 4.28 -1.95 -2.80
C PRO A 12 2.84 -2.23 -2.35
N GLY A 13 2.50 -3.51 -2.26
CA GLY A 13 1.35 -4.01 -1.50
C GLY A 13 1.83 -4.56 -0.16
N GLY A 14 1.10 -4.27 0.90
CA GLY A 14 1.48 -4.67 2.24
C GLY A 14 0.29 -4.77 3.16
N ASP A 15 0.35 -5.78 4.00
CA ASP A 15 -0.61 -6.00 5.05
C ASP A 15 -0.29 -5.13 6.27
N THR A 16 -1.34 -4.57 6.86
CA THR A 16 -1.31 -3.79 8.09
C THR A 16 -2.11 -4.50 9.18
N GLU A 17 -2.35 -3.85 10.31
CA GLU A 17 -3.21 -4.35 11.39
C GLU A 17 -4.09 -3.23 11.94
N MET A 18 -4.53 -2.31 11.08
CA MET A 18 -5.26 -1.09 11.47
C MET A 18 -6.75 -1.31 11.63
N LEU A 19 -7.35 -2.20 10.84
CA LEU A 19 -8.80 -2.37 10.76
C LEU A 19 -9.29 -3.62 11.51
N GLY A 20 -8.55 -4.73 11.42
CA GLY A 20 -8.86 -6.01 12.04
C GLY A 20 -7.63 -6.76 12.52
N PRO A 21 -6.86 -6.24 13.50
CA PRO A 21 -5.61 -6.84 13.97
C PRO A 21 -5.74 -8.33 14.35
N ALA A 22 -6.82 -8.74 15.01
CA ALA A 22 -7.00 -10.12 15.44
C ALA A 22 -7.21 -11.07 14.24
N ALA A 23 -8.13 -10.71 13.34
CA ALA A 23 -8.37 -11.46 12.11
C ALA A 23 -7.11 -11.53 11.24
N MET A 24 -6.32 -10.45 11.24
CA MET A 24 -5.06 -10.42 10.52
C MET A 24 -4.02 -11.35 11.11
N ARG A 25 -3.84 -11.34 12.44
CA ARG A 25 -2.93 -12.26 13.16
C ARG A 25 -3.33 -13.72 12.98
N GLU A 26 -4.63 -14.00 12.92
CA GLU A 26 -5.13 -15.32 12.58
C GLU A 26 -4.77 -15.71 11.15
N MET A 27 -5.00 -14.82 10.17
CA MET A 27 -4.67 -15.06 8.77
C MET A 27 -3.17 -15.27 8.52
N ILE A 28 -2.29 -14.52 9.22
CA ILE A 28 -0.84 -14.67 9.05
C ILE A 28 -0.29 -15.95 9.69
N GLY A 29 -0.96 -16.48 10.71
CA GLY A 29 -0.53 -17.67 11.46
C GLY A 29 0.89 -17.53 12.02
N GLU A 30 1.73 -18.54 11.79
CA GLU A 30 3.13 -18.57 12.26
C GLU A 30 4.12 -17.84 11.33
N ASN A 31 3.63 -17.08 10.36
CA ASN A 31 4.50 -16.35 9.44
C ASN A 31 5.30 -15.28 10.21
N PRO A 32 6.65 -15.28 10.16
CA PRO A 32 7.49 -14.36 10.92
C PRO A 32 7.46 -12.91 10.39
N ARG A 33 6.63 -12.60 9.40
CA ARG A 33 6.49 -11.26 8.83
C ARG A 33 5.97 -10.26 9.86
N ILE A 34 6.46 -9.03 9.76
CA ILE A 34 6.02 -7.91 10.58
C ILE A 34 5.14 -7.02 9.70
N ASN A 35 3.86 -6.95 10.03
CA ASN A 35 2.93 -6.00 9.41
C ASN A 35 3.31 -4.57 9.83
N ARG A 36 3.14 -3.62 8.91
CA ARG A 36 3.53 -2.22 9.10
C ARG A 36 2.28 -1.35 9.23
N THR A 37 2.39 -0.22 9.91
CA THR A 37 1.35 0.81 9.85
C THR A 37 1.37 1.49 8.48
N PRO A 38 0.26 2.13 8.04
CA PRO A 38 0.24 2.94 6.82
C PRO A 38 1.35 4.01 6.79
N ASP A 39 1.62 4.68 7.90
CA ASP A 39 2.71 5.67 7.99
C ASP A 39 4.10 5.06 7.77
N ARG A 40 4.32 3.83 8.25
CA ARG A 40 5.58 3.12 8.00
C ARG A 40 5.67 2.65 6.55
N LEU A 41 4.54 2.32 5.92
CA LEU A 41 4.49 2.01 4.49
C LEU A 41 4.78 3.27 3.64
N ALA A 42 4.25 4.43 4.04
CA ALA A 42 4.46 5.70 3.34
C ALA A 42 5.94 6.05 3.15
N ARG A 43 6.80 5.69 4.12
CA ARG A 43 8.25 5.95 4.06
C ARG A 43 8.98 5.22 2.94
N PHE A 44 8.43 4.11 2.40
CA PHE A 44 9.03 3.46 1.22
C PHE A 44 8.96 4.33 -0.03
N PHE A 45 8.12 5.36 -0.01
CA PHE A 45 7.92 6.28 -1.12
C PHE A 45 8.69 7.60 -0.94
N ASP A 46 9.54 7.74 0.08
CA ASP A 46 10.35 8.93 0.29
C ASP A 46 11.22 9.23 -0.95
N GLY A 47 11.09 10.44 -1.48
CA GLY A 47 11.78 10.88 -2.70
C GLY A 47 11.14 10.41 -4.01
N LEU A 48 9.93 9.86 -3.97
CA LEU A 48 9.13 9.52 -5.15
C LEU A 48 7.97 10.51 -5.36
N GLU A 49 7.49 10.60 -6.60
CA GLU A 49 6.27 11.33 -6.96
C GLU A 49 5.05 10.44 -6.65
N MET A 50 4.34 10.73 -5.56
CA MET A 50 3.16 9.96 -5.16
C MET A 50 1.87 10.75 -5.46
N PRO A 51 0.83 10.12 -6.06
CA PRO A 51 -0.50 10.71 -6.16
C PRO A 51 -1.12 10.97 -4.79
N GLU A 52 -2.04 11.94 -4.72
CA GLU A 52 -2.69 12.39 -3.47
C GLU A 52 -3.31 11.28 -2.63
N SER A 53 -3.77 10.18 -3.27
CA SER A 53 -4.38 9.05 -2.57
C SER A 53 -3.48 8.44 -1.49
N GLY A 54 -2.15 8.48 -1.67
CA GLY A 54 -1.20 7.83 -0.76
C GLY A 54 -1.46 6.33 -0.57
N PRO A 55 -0.90 5.72 0.49
CA PRO A 55 -1.23 4.35 0.88
C PRO A 55 -2.66 4.24 1.43
N VAL A 56 -3.48 3.40 0.80
CA VAL A 56 -4.89 3.14 1.18
C VAL A 56 -5.18 1.64 1.15
N SER A 57 -6.28 1.22 1.79
CA SER A 57 -6.84 -0.11 1.55
C SER A 57 -7.00 -0.32 0.05
N VAL A 58 -6.46 -1.40 -0.52
CA VAL A 58 -6.38 -1.59 -1.97
C VAL A 58 -7.75 -1.61 -2.64
N SER A 59 -8.79 -2.05 -1.92
CA SER A 59 -10.19 -2.00 -2.37
C SER A 59 -10.72 -0.57 -2.57
N LEU A 60 -10.11 0.42 -1.94
CA LEU A 60 -10.48 1.84 -2.01
C LEU A 60 -9.60 2.63 -3.00
N TRP A 61 -8.59 2.00 -3.60
CA TRP A 61 -7.71 2.69 -4.55
C TRP A 61 -8.40 2.81 -5.91
N ARG A 62 -8.95 4.00 -6.20
CA ARG A 62 -9.59 4.35 -7.49
C ARG A 62 -10.54 3.25 -8.02
N PRO A 63 -11.54 2.80 -7.23
CA PRO A 63 -12.44 1.75 -7.67
C PRO A 63 -13.23 2.20 -8.90
N ASP A 64 -13.50 1.25 -9.79
CA ASP A 64 -14.32 1.50 -10.98
C ASP A 64 -15.76 1.87 -10.61
N ALA A 65 -16.43 2.57 -11.52
CA ALA A 65 -17.85 2.81 -11.39
C ALA A 65 -18.63 1.48 -11.47
N GLY A 66 -19.59 1.28 -10.58
CA GLY A 66 -20.47 0.09 -10.57
C GLY A 66 -20.02 -1.04 -9.63
N VAL A 67 -18.88 -0.93 -8.96
CA VAL A 67 -18.37 -1.94 -8.00
C VAL A 67 -19.06 -1.88 -6.62
N GLY A 68 -20.17 -1.14 -6.50
CA GLY A 68 -20.84 -0.89 -5.22
C GLY A 68 -19.98 -0.05 -4.27
N ALA A 69 -20.23 -0.17 -2.97
CA ALA A 69 -19.41 0.47 -1.94
C ALA A 69 -18.33 -0.51 -1.45
N PRO A 70 -17.07 -0.43 -1.92
CA PRO A 70 -16.02 -1.33 -1.50
C PRO A 70 -15.72 -1.17 0.00
N ALA A 71 -15.56 -2.30 0.69
CA ALA A 71 -15.18 -2.31 2.10
C ALA A 71 -13.66 -2.22 2.25
N ALA A 72 -13.20 -1.46 3.23
CA ALA A 72 -11.79 -1.41 3.60
C ALA A 72 -11.36 -2.72 4.30
N PHE A 73 -10.13 -3.16 4.05
CA PHE A 73 -9.49 -4.25 4.80
C PHE A 73 -7.99 -3.96 4.96
N ASP A 74 -7.30 -4.76 5.77
CA ASP A 74 -5.91 -4.47 6.16
C ASP A 74 -4.85 -4.65 5.06
N GLY A 75 -5.23 -4.93 3.82
CA GLY A 75 -4.34 -4.89 2.67
C GLY A 75 -4.21 -3.46 2.14
N PHE A 76 -3.09 -2.80 2.44
CA PHE A 76 -2.80 -1.44 1.98
C PHE A 76 -1.82 -1.44 0.81
N GLY A 77 -1.97 -0.47 -0.09
CA GLY A 77 -1.04 -0.28 -1.21
C GLY A 77 -1.02 1.17 -1.68
N ALA A 78 0.04 1.51 -2.41
CA ALA A 78 0.18 2.79 -3.07
C ALA A 78 0.98 2.64 -4.37
N VAL A 79 0.85 3.64 -5.24
CA VAL A 79 1.64 3.78 -6.47
C VAL A 79 2.47 5.05 -6.34
N ALA A 80 3.76 4.99 -6.60
CA ALA A 80 4.57 6.19 -6.77
C ALA A 80 5.52 6.06 -7.96
N ARG A 81 5.82 7.18 -8.60
CA ARG A 81 6.69 7.28 -9.76
C ARG A 81 8.07 7.74 -9.32
N LYS A 82 9.11 7.09 -9.84
CA LYS A 82 10.48 7.61 -9.74
C LYS A 82 10.56 8.91 -10.54
N PRO A 83 11.02 10.03 -9.94
CA PRO A 83 11.13 11.30 -10.65
C PRO A 83 11.93 11.17 -11.94
N SER A 84 11.52 11.94 -12.94
CA SER A 84 12.39 12.20 -14.10
C SER A 84 13.52 13.12 -13.63
N LEU A 85 14.78 12.71 -13.87
CA LEU A 85 15.90 13.65 -13.81
C LEU A 85 15.72 14.75 -14.86
#